data_AF-A0A1F9KF65-F1
#
_entry.id   AF-A0A1F9KF65-F1
#
_cell.length_a   1.000
_cell.length_b   1.000
_cell.length_c   1.000
_cell.angle_alpha   90.00
_cell.angle_beta   90.00
_cell.angle_gamma   90.00
#
_symmetry.space_group_name_H-M   'P 1'
#
loop_
_entity.id
_entity.type
_entity.pdbx_description
1 polymer ?
#
loop_
_entity_poly.entity_id
_entity_poly.type
_entity_poly.pdbx_seq_one_letter_code
_entity_poly.pdbx_strand_id
1 'polypeptide(L)'
;MVKREVVADWLKRALASLGGRATIAQVMDEIYKKHGREIDGTGDFEKKWTYEVRWAADMLRKAGIMKPASDSPRGIWELDEPI
;
A
#
# COMPACT_ATOMS: atom_id res chain seq x y z
N MET A 1 10.77 -12.68 5.80
CA MET A 1 9.43 -12.04 5.74
C MET A 1 9.63 -10.54 5.73
N VAL A 2 9.08 -9.82 4.75
CA VAL A 2 9.14 -8.36 4.69
C VAL A 2 8.38 -7.79 5.89
N LYS A 3 8.95 -6.78 6.56
CA LYS A 3 8.33 -6.13 7.74
C LYS A 3 7.18 -5.21 7.31
N ARG A 4 6.17 -5.05 8.16
CA ARG A 4 4.99 -4.22 7.88
C ARG A 4 5.32 -2.76 7.65
N GLU A 5 6.31 -2.24 8.37
CA GLU A 5 6.81 -0.87 8.21
C GLU A 5 7.41 -0.64 6.82
N VAL A 6 8.08 -1.65 6.26
CA VAL A 6 8.61 -1.60 4.90
C VAL A 6 7.48 -1.61 3.88
N VAL A 7 6.47 -2.45 4.08
CA VAL A 7 5.27 -2.47 3.21
C VAL A 7 4.51 -1.14 3.28
N ALA A 8 4.44 -0.50 4.45
CA ALA A 8 3.83 0.83 4.62
C ALA A 8 4.60 1.93 3.89
N ASP A 9 5.93 1.91 3.92
CA ASP A 9 6.74 2.84 3.13
C ASP A 9 6.54 2.63 1.62
N TRP A 10 6.53 1.37 1.15
CA TRP A 10 6.23 1.05 -0.25
C TRP A 10 4.85 1.53 -0.68
N LEU A 11 3.84 1.32 0.16
CA LEU A 11 2.48 1.79 -0.07
C LEU A 11 2.40 3.32 -0.18
N LYS A 12 3.04 4.05 0.75
CA LYS A 12 3.11 5.52 0.70
C LYS A 12 3.76 5.99 -0.61
N ARG A 13 4.90 5.40 -0.98
CA ARG A 13 5.62 5.75 -2.22
C ARG A 13 4.84 5.42 -3.47
N ALA A 14 4.17 4.27 -3.51
CA ALA A 14 3.34 3.86 -4.64
C ALA A 14 2.19 4.85 -4.85
N LEU A 15 1.46 5.18 -3.78
CA LEU A 15 0.41 6.21 -3.84
C LEU A 15 0.95 7.56 -4.29
N ALA A 16 2.08 8.01 -3.74
CA ALA A 16 2.72 9.26 -4.15
C ALA A 16 3.08 9.26 -5.65
N SER A 17 3.67 8.17 -6.16
CA SER A 17 3.99 8.05 -7.60
C SER A 17 2.76 7.99 -8.51
N LEU A 18 1.61 7.60 -7.97
CA LEU A 18 0.32 7.56 -8.67
C LEU A 18 -0.48 8.87 -8.49
N GLY A 19 0.13 9.95 -7.97
CA GLY A 19 -0.52 11.24 -7.77
C GLY A 19 -1.38 11.33 -6.50
N GLY A 20 -1.14 10.45 -5.53
CA GLY A 20 -1.75 10.48 -4.19
C GLY A 20 -3.12 9.86 -4.09
N ARG A 21 -3.65 9.38 -5.21
CA ARG A 21 -4.97 8.75 -5.29
C ARG A 21 -4.95 7.68 -6.35
N ALA A 22 -5.24 6.45 -5.96
CA ALA A 22 -5.27 5.32 -6.89
C ALA A 22 -6.18 4.21 -6.40
N THR A 23 -6.58 3.34 -7.33
CA THR A 23 -7.27 2.10 -6.96
C THR A 23 -6.31 1.15 -6.22
N ILE A 24 -6.86 0.30 -5.36
CA ILE A 24 -6.07 -0.73 -4.66
C ILE A 24 -5.29 -1.57 -5.68
N ALA A 25 -5.89 -1.94 -6.81
CA ALA A 25 -5.22 -2.71 -7.85
C ALA A 25 -3.99 -2.01 -8.43
N GLN A 26 -4.11 -0.72 -8.77
CA GLN A 26 -2.99 0.08 -9.28
C GLN A 26 -1.86 0.20 -8.25
N VAL A 27 -2.20 0.40 -6.98
CA VAL A 27 -1.21 0.48 -5.90
C VAL A 27 -0.47 -0.85 -5.74
N MET A 28 -1.19 -1.97 -5.76
CA MET A 28 -0.61 -3.31 -5.64
C MET A 28 0.33 -3.60 -6.81
N ASP A 29 -0.09 -3.28 -8.04
CA ASP A 29 0.74 -3.42 -9.24
C ASP A 29 2.01 -2.56 -9.15
N GLU A 30 1.90 -1.31 -8.70
CA GLU A 30 3.04 -0.41 -8.57
C GLU A 30 4.06 -0.87 -7.50
N ILE A 31 3.58 -1.43 -6.37
CA ILE A 31 4.46 -2.04 -5.35
C ILE A 31 5.14 -3.27 -5.93
N TYR A 32 4.38 -4.16 -6.59
CA TYR A 32 4.91 -5.40 -7.13
C TYR A 32 5.94 -5.16 -8.25
N LYS A 33 5.69 -4.18 -9.12
CA LYS A 33 6.63 -3.76 -10.17
C LYS A 33 7.98 -3.32 -9.61
N LYS A 34 8.01 -2.68 -8.44
CA LYS A 34 9.23 -2.14 -7.80
C LYS A 34 9.91 -3.13 -6.86
N HIS A 35 9.14 -3.95 -6.15
CA HIS A 35 9.59 -4.78 -5.04
C HIS A 35 9.23 -6.26 -5.18
N GLY A 36 8.80 -6.69 -6.37
CA GLY A 36 8.39 -8.07 -6.64
C GLY A 36 9.46 -9.06 -6.22
N ARG A 37 10.74 -8.80 -6.50
CA ARG A 37 11.84 -9.70 -6.09
C ARG A 37 11.92 -9.92 -4.57
N GLU A 38 11.69 -8.88 -3.78
CA GLU A 38 11.68 -8.95 -2.32
C GLU A 38 10.43 -9.65 -1.77
N ILE A 39 9.30 -9.55 -2.47
CA ILE A 39 8.05 -10.25 -2.16
C ILE A 39 8.19 -11.74 -2.51
N ASP A 40 8.74 -12.02 -3.68
CA ASP A 40 8.79 -13.33 -4.31
C ASP A 40 9.69 -14.33 -3.56
N GLY A 41 10.72 -13.82 -2.88
CA GLY A 41 11.64 -14.60 -2.06
C GLY A 41 11.03 -15.19 -0.78
N THR A 42 9.72 -15.02 -0.53
CA THR A 42 9.06 -15.41 0.73
C THR A 42 8.20 -16.68 0.67
N GLY A 43 8.05 -17.34 -0.49
CA GLY A 43 7.46 -18.68 -0.63
C GLY A 43 5.94 -18.81 -0.43
N ASP A 44 5.29 -17.87 0.28
CA ASP A 44 3.83 -17.78 0.47
C ASP A 44 3.27 -16.56 -0.28
N PHE A 45 3.14 -16.69 -1.59
CA PHE A 45 3.41 -15.59 -2.52
C PHE A 45 2.29 -14.56 -2.77
N GLU A 46 1.00 -14.88 -2.56
CA GLU A 46 -0.08 -13.95 -2.97
C GLU A 46 -1.02 -13.54 -1.82
N LYS A 47 -1.53 -14.52 -1.07
CA LYS A 47 -2.52 -14.26 -0.02
C LYS A 47 -1.92 -13.52 1.18
N LYS A 48 -0.65 -13.74 1.48
CA LYS A 48 0.00 -13.15 2.65
C LYS A 48 0.38 -11.70 2.40
N TRP A 49 1.03 -11.39 1.26
CA TRP A 49 1.46 -10.01 1.01
C TRP A 49 0.27 -9.07 0.77
N THR A 50 -0.79 -9.52 0.10
CA THR A 50 -2.03 -8.73 -0.08
C THR A 50 -2.68 -8.36 1.26
N TYR A 51 -2.60 -9.25 2.25
CA TYR A 51 -3.03 -8.97 3.62
C TYR A 51 -2.10 -7.97 4.33
N GLU A 52 -0.78 -8.11 4.17
CA GLU A 52 0.19 -7.18 4.73
C GLU A 52 0.03 -5.75 4.17
N VAL A 53 -0.26 -5.58 2.87
CA VAL A 53 -0.52 -4.24 2.30
C VAL A 53 -1.81 -3.63 2.87
N ARG A 54 -2.85 -4.42 3.11
CA ARG A 54 -4.08 -3.93 3.76
C ARG A 54 -3.82 -3.49 5.20
N TRP A 55 -2.97 -4.21 5.94
CA TRP A 55 -2.52 -3.80 7.26
C TRP A 55 -1.68 -2.53 7.22
N ALA A 56 -0.78 -2.42 6.25
CA ALA A 56 -0.01 -1.20 6.03
C ALA A 56 -0.92 0.01 5.77
N ALA A 57 -2.00 -0.16 4.99
CA ALA A 57 -2.98 0.90 4.78
C ALA A 57 -3.69 1.32 6.08
N ASP A 58 -4.03 0.37 6.97
CA ASP A 58 -4.58 0.68 8.29
C ASP A 58 -3.59 1.44 9.18
N MET A 59 -2.31 1.03 9.16
CA MET A 59 -1.24 1.75 9.87
C MET A 59 -1.07 3.19 9.38
N LEU A 60 -1.05 3.40 8.06
CA LEU A 60 -0.92 4.74 7.47
C LEU A 60 -2.13 5.63 7.78
N ARG A 61 -3.34 5.06 7.85
CA ARG A 61 -4.54 5.79 8.29
C ARG A 61 -4.45 6.21 9.74
N LYS A 62 -4.06 5.31 10.63
CA LYS A 62 -3.85 5.61 12.06
C LYS A 62 -2.77 6.67 12.28
N ALA A 63 -1.78 6.71 11.40
CA ALA A 63 -0.73 7.71 11.40
C ALA A 63 -1.14 9.07 10.76
N GLY A 64 -2.35 9.20 10.21
CA GLY A 64 -2.80 10.42 9.52
C GLY A 64 -2.13 10.66 8.16
N ILE A 65 -1.51 9.65 7.57
CA ILE A 65 -0.82 9.75 6.26
C ILE A 65 -1.77 9.42 5.11
N MET A 66 -2.71 8.50 5.33
CA MET A 66 -3.75 8.14 4.37
C MET A 66 -5.12 8.53 4.91
N LYS A 67 -6.03 8.87 3.99
CA LYS A 67 -7.42 9.14 4.36
C LYS A 67 -8.10 7.90 4.95
N PRO A 68 -9.00 8.08 5.95
CA PRO A 68 -9.86 7.01 6.43
C PRO A 68 -10.61 6.33 5.29
N ALA A 69 -10.87 5.02 5.42
CA ALA A 69 -11.57 4.27 4.37
C ALA A 69 -13.01 4.76 4.12
N SER A 70 -13.62 5.46 5.09
CA SER A 70 -14.93 6.11 4.96
C SER A 70 -14.91 7.35 4.07
N ASP A 71 -13.75 7.99 3.94
CA ASP A 71 -13.61 9.31 3.32
C ASP A 71 -13.14 9.20 1.86
N SER A 72 -12.71 7.99 1.46
CA SER A 72 -12.36 7.64 0.09
C SER A 72 -13.43 6.74 -0.55
N PRO A 73 -13.64 6.84 -1.88
CA PRO A 73 -14.53 5.93 -2.58
C PRO A 73 -14.11 4.46 -2.42
N ARG A 74 -15.08 3.54 -2.46
CA ARG A 74 -14.82 2.11 -2.33
C ARG A 74 -13.77 1.65 -3.36
N GLY A 75 -12.71 1.02 -2.85
CA GLY A 75 -11.63 0.48 -3.69
C GLY A 75 -10.57 1.52 -4.10
N ILE A 76 -10.69 2.76 -3.64
CA ILE A 76 -9.70 3.82 -3.82
C ILE A 76 -8.98 4.08 -2.50
N TRP A 77 -7.67 4.30 -2.60
CA TRP A 77 -6.81 4.75 -1.51
C TRP A 77 -6.23 6.12 -1.84
N GLU A 78 -6.13 6.96 -0.82
CA GLU A 78 -5.71 8.36 -0.95
C GLU A 78 -4.76 8.73 0.19
N LEU A 79 -3.74 9.54 -0.14
CA LEU A 79 -2.95 10.24 0.86
C LEU A 79 -3.76 11.39 1.46
N ASP A 80 -3.53 11.67 2.73
CA ASP A 80 -4.10 12.81 3.44
C ASP A 80 -3.20 14.05 3.32
N GLU A 81 -1.89 13.84 3.22
CA GLU A 81 -0.90 14.91 2.98
C GLU A 81 -0.86 15.31 1.49
N PRO A 82 -0.71 16.62 1.18
CA PRO A 82 -0.39 17.06 -0.18
C PRO A 82 1.00 16.56 -0.61
N ILE A 83 1.11 16.11 -1.87
CA ILE A 83 2.35 15.59 -2.48
C ILE A 83 3.14 16.71 -3.13
#